data_AF-A0A6B3IG48-F1
#
_entry.id   AF-A0A6B3IG48-F1
#
_cell.length_a   1.000
_cell.length_b   1.000
_cell.length_c   1.000
_cell.angle_alpha   90.00
_cell.angle_beta   90.00
_cell.angle_gamma   90.00
#
_symmetry.space_group_name_H-M   'P 1'
#
loop_
_entity.id
_entity.type
_entity.pdbx_description
1 polymer ?
#
loop_
_entity_poly.entity_id
_entity_poly.type
_entity_poly.pdbx_seq_one_letter_code
_entity_poly.pdbx_strand_id
1 'polypeptide(L)'
;AGLVAATGLARPTAHRLAVALEHHRMVARDMQGRFILGPRLSELAAAAGEDRLLATAGPVLTHLRDITGESAQLYRRQGDMRICVAAAERLSGLRDTVPVGSTLTMKAGSSAQILMAWEEPERL
;
A
#
# COMPACT_ATOMS: atom_id res chain seq x y z
N ALA A 1 6.41 17.93 -14.18
CA ALA A 1 7.69 17.20 -14.25
C ALA A 1 7.62 15.87 -13.49
N GLY A 2 7.17 15.86 -12.23
CA GLY A 2 7.07 14.63 -11.41
C GLY A 2 6.31 13.48 -12.08
N LEU A 3 5.12 13.73 -12.64
CA LEU A 3 4.34 12.66 -13.31
C LEU A 3 5.08 12.00 -14.48
N VAL A 4 5.81 12.78 -15.28
CA VAL A 4 6.59 12.25 -16.42
C VAL A 4 7.72 11.36 -15.92
N ALA A 5 8.47 11.82 -14.90
CA ALA A 5 9.57 11.05 -14.33
C ALA A 5 9.08 9.74 -13.68
N ALA A 6 7.97 9.77 -12.95
CA ALA A 6 7.42 8.62 -12.25
C ALA A 6 6.80 7.56 -13.17
N THR A 7 6.25 7.97 -14.32
CA THR A 7 5.51 7.07 -15.23
C THR A 7 6.26 6.70 -16.50
N GLY A 8 7.33 7.45 -16.85
CA GLY A 8 8.03 7.30 -18.13
C GLY A 8 7.24 7.80 -19.35
N LEU A 9 6.04 8.38 -19.16
CA LEU A 9 5.19 8.84 -20.25
C LEU A 9 5.67 10.17 -20.83
N ALA A 10 5.55 10.33 -22.15
CA ALA A 10 5.76 11.61 -22.81
C ALA A 10 4.87 12.71 -22.19
N ARG A 11 5.39 13.94 -22.10
CA ARG A 11 4.72 15.07 -21.43
C ARG A 11 3.27 15.31 -21.90
N PRO A 12 2.93 15.32 -23.21
CA PRO A 12 1.55 15.50 -23.65
C PRO A 12 0.62 14.37 -23.17
N THR A 13 1.10 13.12 -23.18
CA THR A 13 0.35 11.95 -22.72
C THR A 13 0.10 12.00 -21.22
N ALA A 14 1.14 12.26 -20.42
CA ALA A 14 1.02 12.39 -18.97
C ALA A 14 0.04 13.52 -18.57
N HIS A 15 0.10 14.65 -19.27
CA HIS A 15 -0.83 15.76 -19.03
C HIS A 15 -2.27 15.37 -19.39
N ARG A 16 -2.50 14.77 -20.56
CA ARG A 16 -3.85 14.37 -20.99
C ARG A 16 -4.50 13.40 -20.00
N LEU A 17 -3.73 12.42 -19.52
CA LEU A 17 -4.20 11.48 -18.50
C LEU A 17 -4.49 12.16 -17.16
N ALA A 18 -3.62 13.07 -16.71
CA ALA A 18 -3.85 13.80 -15.46
C ALA A 18 -5.12 14.67 -15.52
N VAL A 19 -5.39 15.32 -16.65
CA VAL A 19 -6.64 16.08 -16.86
C VAL A 19 -7.86 15.18 -16.90
N ALA A 20 -7.76 14.01 -17.54
CA ALA A 20 -8.85 13.04 -17.53
C ALA A 20 -9.15 12.53 -16.10
N LEU A 21 -8.12 12.22 -15.31
CA LEU A 21 -8.27 11.83 -13.91
C LEU A 21 -8.84 12.96 -13.03
N GLU A 22 -8.48 14.21 -13.33
CA GLU A 22 -9.06 15.41 -12.71
C GLU A 22 -10.55 15.54 -13.04
N HIS A 23 -10.94 15.37 -14.31
CA HIS A 23 -12.35 15.35 -14.73
C HIS A 23 -13.15 14.26 -14.01
N HIS A 24 -12.56 13.09 -13.77
CA HIS A 24 -13.19 12.01 -13.01
C HIS A 24 -13.05 12.14 -11.48
N ARG A 25 -12.47 13.25 -10.97
CA ARG A 25 -12.23 13.54 -9.55
C ARG A 25 -11.31 12.57 -8.81
N MET A 26 -10.56 11.76 -9.55
CA MET A 26 -9.53 10.87 -8.98
C MET A 26 -8.27 11.64 -8.60
N VAL A 27 -8.02 12.75 -9.30
CA VAL A 27 -6.99 13.75 -9.03
C VAL A 27 -7.68 15.12 -8.86
N ALA A 28 -7.05 16.04 -8.15
CA ALA A 28 -7.47 17.44 -8.04
C ALA A 28 -6.26 18.37 -8.16
N ARG A 29 -6.47 19.68 -8.03
CA ARG A 29 -5.39 20.66 -7.94
C ARG A 29 -5.33 21.30 -6.56
N ASP A 30 -4.13 21.53 -6.07
CA ASP A 30 -3.91 22.40 -4.93
C ASP A 30 -3.95 23.89 -5.33
N MET A 31 -3.76 24.79 -4.36
CA MET A 31 -3.76 26.24 -4.57
C MET A 31 -2.63 26.72 -5.51
N GLN A 32 -1.61 25.90 -5.74
CA GLN A 32 -0.50 26.17 -6.66
C GLN A 32 -0.71 25.50 -8.04
N GLY A 33 -1.88 24.89 -8.28
CA GLY A 33 -2.22 24.22 -9.53
C GLY A 33 -1.56 22.85 -9.72
N ARG A 34 -0.89 22.30 -8.68
CA ARG A 34 -0.24 20.99 -8.74
C ARG A 34 -1.27 19.88 -8.58
N PHE A 35 -1.10 18.79 -9.32
CA PHE A 35 -1.95 17.61 -9.19
C PHE A 35 -1.77 16.95 -7.81
N ILE A 36 -2.88 16.69 -7.13
CA ILE A 36 -2.99 15.99 -5.84
C ILE A 36 -4.07 14.90 -5.91
N LEU A 37 -4.17 14.04 -4.90
CA LEU A 37 -5.26 13.07 -4.81
C LEU A 37 -6.62 13.76 -4.76
N GLY A 38 -7.57 13.28 -5.56
CA GLY A 38 -8.94 13.81 -5.61
C GLY A 38 -9.89 13.11 -4.64
N PRO A 39 -11.03 13.74 -4.32
CA PRO A 39 -11.97 13.24 -3.31
C PRO A 39 -12.58 11.87 -3.65
N ARG A 40 -12.66 11.52 -4.95
CA ARG A 40 -13.26 10.25 -5.37
C ARG A 40 -12.51 9.04 -4.84
N LEU A 41 -11.23 9.15 -4.53
CA LEU A 41 -10.49 8.05 -3.92
C LEU A 41 -11.01 7.70 -2.52
N SER A 42 -11.40 8.70 -1.73
CA SER A 42 -12.00 8.48 -0.40
C SER A 42 -13.43 7.95 -0.52
N GLU A 43 -14.21 8.45 -1.48
CA GLU A 43 -15.55 7.95 -1.78
C GLU A 43 -15.52 6.46 -2.17
N LEU A 44 -14.59 6.08 -3.05
CA LEU A 44 -14.40 4.70 -3.48
C LEU A 44 -13.90 3.82 -2.34
N ALA A 45 -12.99 4.32 -1.50
CA ALA A 45 -12.51 3.59 -0.33
C ALA A 45 -13.65 3.29 0.66
N ALA A 46 -14.52 4.27 0.92
CA ALA A 46 -15.70 4.07 1.76
C ALA A 46 -16.70 3.08 1.13
N ALA A 47 -16.93 3.18 -0.18
CA ALA A 47 -17.84 2.31 -0.92
C ALA A 47 -17.32 0.86 -1.05
N ALA A 48 -16.01 0.65 -1.04
CA ALA A 48 -15.40 -0.68 -1.06
C ALA A 48 -15.74 -1.51 0.19
N GLY A 49 -16.22 -0.87 1.26
CA GLY A 49 -16.55 -1.52 2.51
C GLY A 49 -15.33 -1.80 3.39
N GLU A 50 -15.58 -2.38 4.55
CA GLU A 50 -14.54 -2.68 5.53
C GLU A 50 -13.78 -3.95 5.15
N ASP A 51 -12.46 -3.83 5.10
CA ASP A 51 -11.56 -4.99 5.01
C ASP A 51 -11.51 -5.67 6.38
N ARG A 52 -12.29 -6.75 6.54
CA ARG A 52 -12.42 -7.51 7.81
C ARG A 52 -11.08 -7.99 8.37
N LEU A 53 -10.12 -8.32 7.50
CA LEU A 53 -8.79 -8.72 7.93
C LEU A 53 -8.05 -7.54 8.57
N LEU A 54 -8.11 -6.36 7.95
CA LEU A 54 -7.50 -5.15 8.52
C LEU A 54 -8.20 -4.66 9.78
N ALA A 55 -9.53 -4.73 9.81
CA ALA A 55 -10.34 -4.36 10.97
C ALA A 55 -9.94 -5.17 12.23
N THR A 56 -9.50 -6.41 12.05
CA THR A 56 -9.11 -7.32 13.15
C THR A 56 -7.60 -7.40 13.38
N ALA A 57 -6.78 -6.99 12.41
CA ALA A 57 -5.32 -7.11 12.49
C ALA A 57 -4.68 -6.31 13.62
N GLY A 58 -5.19 -5.09 13.89
CA GLY A 58 -4.60 -4.15 14.85
C GLY A 58 -4.34 -4.77 16.23
N PRO A 59 -5.37 -5.26 16.94
CA PRO A 59 -5.22 -5.90 18.25
C PRO A 59 -4.27 -7.09 18.25
N VAL A 60 -4.30 -7.92 17.19
CA VAL A 60 -3.42 -9.11 17.07
C VAL A 60 -1.96 -8.69 16.92
N LEU A 61 -1.67 -7.73 16.04
CA LEU A 61 -0.31 -7.23 15.82
C LEU A 61 0.23 -6.52 17.07
N THR A 62 -0.61 -5.74 17.77
CA THR A 62 -0.25 -5.13 19.05
C THR A 62 0.10 -6.18 20.09
N HIS A 63 -0.73 -7.22 20.23
CA HIS A 63 -0.46 -8.30 21.18
C HIS A 63 0.85 -9.03 20.85
N LEU A 64 1.08 -9.37 19.57
CA LEU A 64 2.34 -9.99 19.12
C LEU A 64 3.55 -9.13 19.43
N ARG A 65 3.47 -7.82 19.18
CA ARG A 65 4.53 -6.89 19.55
C ARG A 65 4.79 -6.90 21.05
N ASP A 66 3.75 -6.84 21.87
CA ASP A 66 3.87 -6.71 23.31
C ASP A 66 4.48 -7.97 23.95
N ILE A 67 4.16 -9.17 23.45
CA ILE A 67 4.72 -10.42 23.97
C ILE A 67 6.12 -10.75 23.42
N THR A 68 6.49 -10.22 22.25
CA THR A 68 7.82 -10.49 21.64
C THR A 68 8.83 -9.38 21.89
N GLY A 69 8.38 -8.16 22.17
CA GLY A 69 9.21 -6.95 22.21
C GLY A 69 9.61 -6.42 20.82
N GLU A 70 9.21 -7.09 19.74
CA GLU A 70 9.61 -6.78 18.37
C GLU A 70 8.45 -6.21 17.54
N SER A 71 8.78 -5.53 16.44
CA SER A 71 7.74 -5.06 15.52
C SER A 71 6.99 -6.23 14.87
N ALA A 72 5.70 -6.07 14.58
CA ALA A 72 4.89 -7.05 13.87
C ALA A 72 4.25 -6.42 12.63
N GLN A 73 4.22 -7.15 11.51
CA GLN A 73 3.60 -6.68 10.26
C GLN A 73 2.70 -7.74 9.64
N LEU A 74 1.63 -7.28 9.00
CA LEU A 74 0.76 -8.08 8.16
C LEU A 74 1.01 -7.73 6.69
N TYR A 75 1.26 -8.76 5.89
CA TYR A 75 1.49 -8.61 4.46
C TYR A 75 0.36 -9.23 3.65
N ARG A 76 0.01 -8.56 2.55
CA ARG A 76 -0.90 -9.08 1.55
C ARG A 76 -0.19 -9.12 0.20
N ARG A 77 -0.29 -10.25 -0.50
CA ARG A 77 0.27 -10.41 -1.84
C ARG A 77 -0.54 -9.62 -2.86
N GLN A 78 0.15 -9.03 -3.83
CA GLN A 78 -0.41 -8.41 -5.01
C GLN A 78 0.51 -8.72 -6.21
N GLY A 79 0.15 -9.74 -7.00
CA GLY A 79 1.00 -10.27 -8.06
C GLY A 79 2.35 -10.77 -7.50
N ASP A 80 3.45 -10.27 -8.06
CA ASP A 80 4.82 -10.61 -7.66
C ASP A 80 5.37 -9.75 -6.52
N MET A 81 4.51 -8.93 -5.92
CA MET A 81 4.84 -8.07 -4.81
C MET A 81 4.00 -8.43 -3.58
N ARG A 82 4.45 -8.00 -2.41
CA ARG A 82 3.66 -7.95 -1.19
C ARG A 82 3.60 -6.52 -0.68
N ILE A 83 2.44 -6.15 -0.14
CA ILE A 83 2.21 -4.86 0.49
C ILE A 83 2.11 -5.09 1.99
N CYS A 84 2.83 -4.27 2.77
CA CYS A 84 2.58 -4.14 4.21
C CYS A 84 1.23 -3.44 4.41
N VAL A 85 0.23 -4.16 4.89
CA VAL A 85 -1.14 -3.63 4.98
C VAL A 85 -1.54 -3.27 6.42
N ALA A 86 -0.82 -3.76 7.41
CA ALA A 86 -0.88 -3.31 8.79
C ALA A 86 0.47 -3.54 9.48
N ALA A 87 0.80 -2.70 10.46
CA ALA A 87 2.03 -2.82 11.24
C ALA A 87 1.82 -2.35 12.67
N ALA A 88 2.47 -3.03 13.62
CA ALA A 88 2.66 -2.58 14.99
C ALA A 88 4.15 -2.32 15.21
N GLU A 89 4.50 -1.04 15.36
CA GLU A 89 5.88 -0.61 15.63
C GLU A 89 6.26 -0.89 17.08
N ARG A 90 7.51 -1.33 17.28
CA ARG A 90 8.12 -1.52 18.61
C ARG A 90 8.09 -0.24 19.45
N LEU A 91 8.05 -0.38 20.78
CA LEU A 91 7.94 0.77 21.68
C LEU A 91 9.28 1.48 21.96
N SER A 92 10.41 0.78 21.82
CA SER A 92 11.76 1.31 22.08
C SER A 92 12.80 0.57 21.24
N GLY A 93 13.94 1.20 20.94
CA GLY A 93 15.02 0.62 20.12
C GLY A 93 15.00 1.08 18.66
N LEU A 94 15.76 0.40 17.79
CA LEU A 94 15.91 0.77 16.38
C LEU A 94 14.64 0.52 15.59
N ARG A 95 14.15 1.54 14.89
CA ARG A 95 12.91 1.54 14.12
C ARG A 95 13.10 0.95 12.72
N ASP A 96 13.21 -0.37 12.67
CA ASP A 96 13.28 -1.13 11.39
C ASP A 96 11.90 -1.64 10.93
N THR A 97 10.82 -1.02 11.42
CA THR A 97 9.45 -1.41 11.07
C THR A 97 9.16 -1.05 9.61
N VAL A 98 8.73 -2.03 8.81
CA VAL A 98 8.26 -1.78 7.45
C VAL A 98 6.95 -0.98 7.49
N PRO A 99 6.89 0.25 6.94
CA PRO A 99 5.69 1.08 6.98
C PRO A 99 4.53 0.48 6.18
N VAL A 100 3.30 0.73 6.63
CA VAL A 100 2.08 0.42 5.86
C VAL A 100 2.13 1.10 4.49
N GLY A 101 1.73 0.38 3.44
CA GLY A 101 1.82 0.81 2.04
C GLY A 101 3.16 0.48 1.38
N SER A 102 4.18 0.07 2.14
CA SER A 102 5.47 -0.35 1.57
C SER A 102 5.27 -1.60 0.71
N THR A 103 5.86 -1.57 -0.50
CA THR A 103 5.78 -2.65 -1.47
C THR A 103 7.12 -3.36 -1.54
N LEU A 104 7.13 -4.68 -1.28
CA LEU A 104 8.33 -5.51 -1.24
C LEU A 104 8.20 -6.67 -2.23
N THR A 105 9.32 -7.16 -2.75
CA THR A 105 9.33 -8.29 -3.69
C THR A 105 8.90 -9.60 -3.02
N MET A 106 8.22 -10.48 -3.77
CA MET A 106 7.95 -11.86 -3.36
C MET A 106 9.19 -12.77 -3.41
N LYS A 107 10.35 -12.30 -3.91
CA LYS A 107 11.56 -13.12 -4.06
C LYS A 107 12.37 -13.30 -2.78
N ALA A 108 12.10 -12.53 -1.72
CA ALA A 108 12.91 -12.54 -0.51
C ALA A 108 12.10 -12.26 0.77
N GLY A 109 12.56 -12.81 1.89
CA GLY A 109 11.99 -12.61 3.23
C GLY A 109 10.96 -13.67 3.64
N SER A 110 10.83 -13.87 4.95
CA SER A 110 9.96 -14.90 5.54
C SER A 110 8.50 -14.77 5.13
N SER A 111 7.96 -13.55 5.08
CA SER A 111 6.57 -13.33 4.66
C SER A 111 6.32 -13.70 3.19
N ALA A 112 7.30 -13.53 2.30
CA ALA A 112 7.20 -14.07 0.94
C ALA A 112 7.12 -15.59 0.93
N GLN A 113 8.03 -16.25 1.66
CA GLN A 113 8.11 -17.70 1.69
C GLN A 113 6.80 -18.31 2.18
N ILE A 114 6.22 -17.76 3.26
CA ILE A 114 4.92 -18.20 3.76
C ILE A 114 3.82 -17.93 2.73
N LEU A 115 3.74 -16.74 2.14
CA LEU A 115 2.70 -16.43 1.16
C LEU A 115 2.79 -17.29 -0.12
N MET A 116 3.99 -17.73 -0.53
CA MET A 116 4.17 -18.64 -1.67
C MET A 116 3.91 -20.11 -1.31
N ALA A 117 4.24 -20.54 -0.09
CA ALA A 117 4.06 -21.93 0.34
C ALA A 117 2.59 -22.38 0.34
N TRP A 118 1.66 -21.42 0.41
CA TRP A 118 0.21 -21.66 0.43
C TRP A 118 -0.47 -21.20 -0.86
N GLU A 119 0.28 -20.97 -1.94
CA GLU A 119 -0.30 -20.71 -3.26
C GLU A 119 -0.67 -22.03 -3.96
N GLU A 120 -1.83 -22.06 -4.61
CA GLU A 120 -2.22 -23.20 -5.43
C GLU A 120 -1.29 -23.30 -6.65
N PRO A 121 -0.72 -24.48 -6.95
CA PRO A 121 0.29 -24.66 -8.01
C PRO A 121 -0.12 -24.15 -9.40
N GLU A 122 -1.43 -24.07 -9.67
CA GLU A 122 -2.00 -23.69 -10.96
C GLU A 122 -2.03 -22.17 -11.21
N ARG A 123 -1.63 -21.36 -10.22
CA ARG A 123 -1.56 -19.89 -10.31
C ARG A 123 -0.14 -19.32 -10.43
N LEU A 124 0.87 -20.20 -10.55
CA LEU A 124 2.28 -19.88 -10.87
C LEU A 124 2.49 -19.77 -12.38
#